data_AF-A0A4R9M2Y9-F1
#
_entry.id   AF-A0A4R9M2Y9-F1
#
_cell.length_a   1.000
_cell.length_b   1.000
_cell.length_c   1.000
_cell.angle_alpha   90.00
_cell.angle_beta   90.00
_cell.angle_gamma   90.00
#
_symmetry.space_group_name_H-M   'P 1'
#
loop_
_entity.id
_entity.type
_entity.pdbx_description
1 polymer ?
#
loop_
_entity_poly.entity_id
_entity_poly.type
_entity_poly.pdbx_seq_one_letter_code
_entity_poly.pdbx_strand_id
1 'polypeptide(L)'
;MNQLVADLLKANDPNSLDKVVYSRAETDGTTLTRINATNMDFYIYFSFRTNSQIPFSSVNTTNWDIAFNRYKLATNSGTSNSFGLGGACLSNQTTVTAAASIDRSSQNCSDTPSTNFVIDAKTSTQGIGGVGAEFIGNALLTDWFNYQIGNLTTKGLIYIVRSGAGSSSNFAFKIENYYSDAGTSAYPTFRWKKLP
;
A
#
# COMPACT_ATOMS: atom_id res chain seq x y z
N MET A 1 15.02 24.24 -15.89
CA MET A 1 13.60 23.92 -16.17
C MET A 1 12.76 24.96 -15.45
N ASN A 2 11.87 25.66 -16.15
CA ASN A 2 11.13 26.81 -15.58
C ASN A 2 10.05 26.30 -14.61
N GLN A 3 9.91 26.94 -13.43
CA GLN A 3 8.98 26.51 -12.38
C GLN A 3 7.54 26.41 -12.90
N LEU A 4 7.15 27.31 -13.81
CA LEU A 4 5.86 27.30 -14.48
C LEU A 4 5.60 26.04 -15.33
N VAL A 5 6.64 25.52 -16.00
CA VAL A 5 6.54 24.30 -16.82
C VAL A 5 6.42 23.06 -15.93
N ALA A 6 7.14 23.04 -14.80
CA ALA A 6 7.01 21.98 -13.80
C ALA A 6 5.61 21.98 -13.16
N ASP A 7 5.03 23.15 -12.90
CA ASP A 7 3.71 23.28 -12.30
C ASP A 7 2.57 23.00 -13.30
N LEU A 8 2.75 23.30 -14.59
CA LEU A 8 1.83 22.87 -15.67
C LEU A 8 1.88 21.35 -15.91
N LEU A 9 3.06 20.73 -15.82
CA LEU A 9 3.20 19.27 -15.89
C LEU A 9 2.56 18.58 -14.68
N LYS A 10 2.70 19.16 -13.48
CA LYS A 10 1.97 18.74 -12.30
C LYS A 10 0.45 18.90 -12.51
N ALA A 11 -0.06 20.03 -12.96
CA ALA A 11 -1.51 20.23 -13.10
C ALA A 11 -2.25 19.16 -13.96
N ASN A 12 -1.54 18.49 -14.88
CA ASN A 12 -2.07 17.39 -15.70
C ASN A 12 -1.76 15.97 -15.18
N ASP A 13 -0.94 15.82 -14.13
CA ASP A 13 -0.75 14.57 -13.41
C ASP A 13 -1.90 14.43 -12.37
N PRO A 14 -2.75 13.40 -12.47
CA PRO A 14 -3.81 13.18 -11.49
C PRO A 14 -3.30 12.97 -10.05
N ASN A 15 -2.01 12.63 -9.90
CA ASN A 15 -1.24 12.51 -8.66
C ASN A 15 -0.38 13.76 -8.34
N SER A 16 -0.65 14.92 -8.93
CA SER A 16 0.14 16.13 -8.67
C SER A 16 -0.14 16.84 -7.37
N LEU A 17 -1.38 16.74 -6.89
CA LEU A 17 -1.73 17.14 -5.55
C LEU A 17 -1.39 15.98 -4.62
N ASP A 18 -0.59 16.27 -3.60
CA ASP A 18 -0.27 15.30 -2.57
C ASP A 18 -1.58 14.80 -1.93
N LYS A 19 -1.77 13.49 -1.97
CA LYS A 19 -2.92 12.80 -1.40
C LYS A 19 -2.62 12.27 -0.02
N VAL A 20 -1.39 12.38 0.48
CA VAL A 20 -1.08 12.15 1.88
C VAL A 20 -1.76 13.24 2.69
N VAL A 21 -2.82 12.88 3.42
CA VAL A 21 -3.58 13.79 4.29
C VAL A 21 -2.75 14.11 5.53
N TYR A 22 -2.12 13.09 6.10
CA TYR A 22 -1.11 13.25 7.14
C TYR A 22 -0.19 12.03 7.16
N SER A 23 1.02 12.22 7.68
CA SER A 23 1.87 11.15 8.19
C SER A 23 2.54 11.62 9.47
N ARG A 24 2.46 10.82 10.54
CA ARG A 24 3.03 11.18 11.84
C ARG A 24 3.65 9.97 12.52
N ALA A 25 4.72 10.23 13.27
CA ALA A 25 5.32 9.24 14.16
C ALA A 25 4.42 9.02 15.38
N GLU A 26 4.35 7.78 15.84
CA GLU A 26 3.62 7.35 17.03
C GLU A 26 4.62 6.95 18.12
N THR A 27 4.19 6.93 19.39
CA THR A 27 5.08 6.71 20.55
C THR A 27 5.69 5.29 20.60
N ASP A 28 5.09 4.33 19.88
CA ASP A 28 5.61 2.96 19.72
C ASP A 28 6.68 2.84 18.61
N GLY A 29 7.07 3.98 18.02
CA GLY A 29 8.04 4.06 16.94
C GLY A 29 7.49 3.61 15.58
N THR A 30 6.19 3.41 15.45
CA THR A 30 5.53 3.23 14.15
C THR A 30 5.17 4.59 13.55
N THR A 31 4.79 4.59 12.27
CA THR A 31 4.24 5.76 11.58
C THR A 31 2.80 5.49 11.22
N LEU A 32 1.91 6.45 11.49
CA LEU A 32 0.52 6.43 11.05
C LEU A 32 0.35 7.41 9.89
N THR A 33 -0.09 6.90 8.74
CA THR A 33 -0.30 7.67 7.52
C THR A 33 -1.75 7.53 7.06
N ARG A 34 -2.36 8.62 6.59
CA ARG A 34 -3.67 8.63 5.92
C ARG A 34 -3.52 9.18 4.51
N ILE A 35 -4.11 8.47 3.55
CA ILE A 35 -4.09 8.87 2.14
C ILE A 35 -5.52 9.06 1.63
N ASN A 36 -5.76 10.07 0.80
CA ASN A 36 -6.98 10.23 0.02
C ASN A 36 -6.89 9.38 -1.26
N ALA A 37 -7.47 8.18 -1.23
CA ALA A 37 -7.53 7.25 -2.35
C ALA A 37 -8.92 7.21 -2.99
N THR A 38 -9.66 8.32 -2.96
CA THR A 38 -11.05 8.37 -3.43
C THR A 38 -11.20 8.22 -4.95
N ASN A 39 -10.12 8.47 -5.71
CA ASN A 39 -10.10 8.29 -7.16
C ASN A 39 -10.35 6.81 -7.55
N MET A 40 -11.08 6.60 -8.64
CA MET A 40 -11.42 5.25 -9.13
C MET A 40 -10.53 4.77 -10.28
N ASP A 41 -9.88 5.69 -11.00
CA ASP A 41 -9.19 5.43 -12.27
C ASP A 41 -7.72 5.05 -12.08
N PHE A 42 -7.05 5.57 -11.05
CA PHE A 42 -5.63 5.34 -10.84
C PHE A 42 -5.27 5.08 -9.37
N TYR A 43 -4.10 4.50 -9.18
CA TYR A 43 -3.50 4.27 -7.87
C TYR A 43 -2.74 5.51 -7.38
N ILE A 44 -2.79 5.72 -6.06
CA ILE A 44 -1.93 6.65 -5.34
C ILE A 44 -0.70 5.87 -4.86
N TYR A 45 0.48 6.22 -5.36
CA TYR A 45 1.72 5.51 -5.07
C TYR A 45 2.43 6.13 -3.87
N PHE A 46 2.97 5.30 -2.99
CA PHE A 46 3.62 5.72 -1.76
C PHE A 46 4.96 5.01 -1.57
N SER A 47 5.95 5.72 -1.06
CA SER A 47 7.19 5.12 -0.56
C SER A 47 7.30 5.23 0.94
N PHE A 48 7.55 4.09 1.59
CA PHE A 48 7.84 4.04 3.01
C PHE A 48 9.21 4.65 3.32
N ARG A 49 10.17 4.60 2.38
CA ARG A 49 11.52 5.14 2.59
C ARG A 49 11.53 6.65 2.69
N THR A 50 10.80 7.32 1.81
CA THR A 50 10.71 8.78 1.78
C THR A 50 9.54 9.32 2.59
N ASN A 51 8.66 8.43 3.08
CA ASN A 51 7.41 8.77 3.73
C ASN A 51 6.57 9.77 2.92
N SER A 52 6.43 9.51 1.62
CA SER A 52 5.80 10.45 0.70
C SER A 52 5.10 9.76 -0.46
N GLN A 53 4.16 10.48 -1.06
CA GLN A 53 3.61 10.12 -2.37
C GLN A 53 4.71 10.11 -3.44
N ILE A 54 4.57 9.21 -4.41
CA ILE A 54 5.40 9.14 -5.61
C ILE A 54 4.55 9.59 -6.81
N PRO A 55 5.05 10.50 -7.67
CA PRO A 55 4.30 11.00 -8.82
C PRO A 55 4.04 9.90 -9.85
N PHE A 56 2.97 10.05 -10.64
CA PHE A 56 2.59 9.05 -11.63
C PHE A 56 3.66 8.85 -12.70
N SER A 57 4.42 9.90 -13.02
CA SER A 57 5.56 9.81 -13.96
C SER A 57 6.67 8.86 -13.51
N SER A 58 6.69 8.43 -12.25
CA SER A 58 7.72 7.58 -11.66
C SER A 58 7.24 6.16 -11.31
N VAL A 59 6.06 5.75 -11.80
CA VAL A 59 5.47 4.44 -11.49
C VAL A 59 6.26 3.26 -12.07
N ASN A 60 6.99 3.46 -13.16
CA ASN A 60 7.85 2.43 -13.75
C ASN A 60 9.24 2.34 -13.08
N THR A 61 9.43 3.00 -11.93
CA THR A 61 10.68 2.95 -11.14
C THR A 61 10.53 2.05 -9.93
N THR A 62 11.64 1.71 -9.27
CA THR A 62 11.66 0.96 -8.01
C THR A 62 11.49 1.83 -6.75
N ASN A 63 11.12 3.10 -6.93
CA ASN A 63 11.12 4.10 -5.85
C ASN A 63 9.86 4.05 -4.97
N TRP A 64 8.74 3.55 -5.48
CA TRP A 64 7.52 3.33 -4.68
C TRP A 64 7.48 1.90 -4.11
N ASP A 65 6.67 1.69 -3.08
CA ASP A 65 6.61 0.42 -2.35
C ASP A 65 5.20 -0.17 -2.35
N ILE A 66 4.20 0.67 -2.08
CA ILE A 66 2.79 0.30 -2.02
C ILE A 66 1.95 1.36 -2.75
N ALA A 67 0.79 0.97 -3.27
CA ALA A 67 -0.15 1.90 -3.89
C ALA A 67 -1.61 1.59 -3.52
N PHE A 68 -2.44 2.64 -3.52
CA PHE A 68 -3.83 2.61 -3.05
C PHE A 68 -4.80 3.08 -4.14
N ASN A 69 -5.83 2.30 -4.44
CA ASN A 69 -6.98 2.72 -5.26
C ASN A 69 -8.24 2.26 -4.53
N ARG A 70 -8.96 3.18 -3.88
CA ARG A 70 -10.08 2.83 -3.01
C ARG A 70 -9.62 1.78 -1.97
N TYR A 71 -10.27 0.63 -1.92
CA TYR A 71 -9.93 -0.50 -1.04
C TYR A 71 -8.84 -1.42 -1.61
N LYS A 72 -8.49 -1.26 -2.89
CA LYS A 72 -7.50 -2.09 -3.59
C LYS A 72 -6.10 -1.63 -3.22
N LEU A 73 -5.23 -2.61 -3.01
CA LEU A 73 -3.82 -2.39 -2.72
C LEU A 73 -2.96 -3.05 -3.79
N ALA A 74 -1.86 -2.39 -4.11
CA ALA A 74 -0.86 -2.86 -5.06
C ALA A 74 0.54 -2.70 -4.47
N THR A 75 1.47 -3.51 -4.93
CA THR A 75 2.89 -3.42 -4.60
C THR A 75 3.70 -3.15 -5.85
N ASN A 76 4.92 -2.65 -5.68
CA ASN A 76 5.83 -2.43 -6.80
C ASN A 76 6.41 -3.75 -7.31
N SER A 77 5.58 -4.55 -7.98
CA SER A 77 5.92 -5.88 -8.46
C SER A 77 4.98 -6.34 -9.59
N GLY A 78 5.31 -7.49 -10.19
CA GLY A 78 4.40 -8.25 -11.05
C GLY A 78 3.81 -7.42 -12.19
N THR A 79 2.50 -7.53 -12.40
CA THR A 79 1.81 -6.80 -13.48
C THR A 79 1.73 -5.28 -13.21
N SER A 80 1.82 -4.85 -11.95
CA SER A 80 1.81 -3.42 -11.58
C SER A 80 3.11 -2.72 -11.97
N ASN A 81 4.26 -3.41 -11.87
CA ASN A 81 5.55 -2.98 -12.40
C ASN A 81 6.51 -4.17 -12.54
N SER A 82 6.86 -4.53 -13.77
CA SER A 82 7.74 -5.67 -14.07
C SER A 82 9.20 -5.46 -13.66
N PHE A 83 9.63 -4.21 -13.43
CA PHE A 83 10.96 -3.89 -12.91
C PHE A 83 11.03 -3.91 -11.37
N GLY A 84 9.87 -3.92 -10.72
CA GLY A 84 9.76 -3.91 -9.27
C GLY A 84 9.97 -5.29 -8.66
N LEU A 85 10.75 -5.33 -7.58
CA LEU A 85 10.99 -6.54 -6.79
C LEU A 85 10.13 -6.58 -5.52
N GLY A 86 9.03 -5.81 -5.46
CA GLY A 86 8.15 -5.75 -4.31
C GLY A 86 7.31 -7.02 -4.12
N GLY A 87 6.28 -6.88 -3.30
CA GLY A 87 5.31 -7.94 -3.00
C GLY A 87 4.87 -7.87 -1.54
N ALA A 88 3.92 -8.70 -1.17
CA ALA A 88 3.41 -8.76 0.20
C ALA A 88 3.38 -10.19 0.75
N CYS A 89 3.59 -10.31 2.05
CA CYS A 89 3.47 -11.56 2.80
C CYS A 89 2.67 -11.30 4.08
N LEU A 90 1.95 -12.30 4.58
CA LEU A 90 1.20 -12.18 5.82
C LEU A 90 2.11 -12.48 7.01
N SER A 91 2.17 -11.55 7.96
CA SER A 91 2.90 -11.74 9.21
C SER A 91 2.09 -12.62 10.17
N ASN A 92 2.79 -13.43 10.97
CA ASN A 92 2.22 -14.18 12.09
C ASN A 92 2.17 -13.37 13.41
N GLN A 93 2.52 -12.09 13.38
CA GLN A 93 2.56 -11.21 14.55
C GLN A 93 1.22 -10.49 14.77
N THR A 94 1.01 -9.99 15.98
CA THR A 94 -0.25 -9.33 16.40
C THR A 94 -0.17 -7.81 16.42
N THR A 95 1.03 -7.22 16.33
CA THR A 95 1.23 -5.76 16.23
C THR A 95 2.27 -5.40 15.17
N VAL A 96 2.15 -4.20 14.60
CA VAL A 96 3.15 -3.68 13.65
C VAL A 96 4.53 -3.56 14.30
N THR A 97 4.59 -3.15 15.56
CA THR A 97 5.85 -3.05 16.31
C THR A 97 6.51 -4.41 16.51
N ALA A 98 5.76 -5.45 16.88
CA ALA A 98 6.29 -6.81 16.99
C ALA A 98 6.81 -7.33 15.63
N ALA A 99 6.03 -7.16 14.57
CA ALA A 99 6.43 -7.53 13.21
C ALA A 99 7.70 -6.81 12.73
N ALA A 100 7.85 -5.53 13.11
CA ALA A 100 9.01 -4.73 12.75
C ALA A 100 10.23 -4.95 13.67
N SER A 101 10.12 -5.77 14.71
CA SER A 101 11.22 -6.05 15.66
C SER A 101 12.01 -7.32 15.32
N ILE A 102 11.57 -8.06 14.30
CA ILE A 102 12.18 -9.33 13.87
C ILE A 102 12.30 -9.36 12.35
N ASP A 103 13.21 -10.19 11.86
CA ASP A 103 13.39 -10.41 10.43
C ASP A 103 12.13 -11.00 9.77
N ARG A 104 11.98 -10.73 8.48
CA ARG A 104 10.88 -11.28 7.67
C ARG A 104 10.89 -12.82 7.65
N SER A 105 12.07 -13.44 7.71
CA SER A 105 12.23 -14.89 7.68
C SER A 105 11.66 -15.55 8.95
N SER A 106 11.77 -14.89 10.10
CA SER A 106 11.15 -15.30 11.37
C SER A 106 9.63 -15.19 11.37
N GLN A 107 9.05 -14.60 10.32
CA GLN A 107 7.61 -14.40 10.12
C GLN A 107 7.08 -15.23 8.95
N ASN A 108 7.82 -16.26 8.51
CA ASN A 108 7.50 -17.11 7.37
C ASN A 108 7.40 -16.34 6.03
N CYS A 109 8.11 -15.22 5.90
CA CYS A 109 8.17 -14.45 4.66
C CYS A 109 9.54 -14.60 4.00
N SER A 110 9.63 -15.42 2.95
CA SER A 110 10.87 -15.71 2.23
C SER A 110 10.78 -15.38 0.74
N ASP A 111 11.93 -15.41 0.06
CA ASP A 111 12.00 -15.27 -1.41
C ASP A 111 11.92 -16.64 -2.12
N THR A 112 11.49 -17.70 -1.42
CA THR A 112 11.42 -19.06 -1.95
C THR A 112 9.99 -19.48 -2.35
N PRO A 113 9.81 -20.35 -3.37
CA PRO A 113 8.52 -20.68 -3.98
C PRO A 113 7.35 -21.05 -3.05
N SER A 114 7.61 -21.57 -1.84
CA SER A 114 6.58 -22.08 -0.91
C SER A 114 6.09 -21.09 0.14
N THR A 115 6.79 -19.97 0.37
CA THR A 115 6.45 -18.93 1.39
C THR A 115 6.67 -17.52 0.83
N ASN A 116 6.30 -17.35 -0.43
CA ASN A 116 6.67 -16.22 -1.24
C ASN A 116 5.88 -14.95 -0.92
N PHE A 117 6.56 -13.83 -1.05
CA PHE A 117 5.90 -12.55 -1.30
C PHE A 117 4.97 -12.70 -2.51
N VAL A 118 3.67 -12.54 -2.25
CA VAL A 118 2.63 -12.47 -3.28
C VAL A 118 2.90 -11.20 -4.07
N ILE A 119 3.17 -11.37 -5.37
CA ILE A 119 3.35 -10.27 -6.32
C ILE A 119 2.01 -9.87 -6.93
N ASP A 120 1.97 -8.69 -7.53
CA ASP A 120 0.76 -8.18 -8.15
C ASP A 120 0.42 -8.94 -9.43
N ALA A 121 -0.86 -9.26 -9.58
CA ALA A 121 -1.40 -9.94 -10.75
C ALA A 121 -2.85 -9.49 -10.98
N LYS A 122 -3.45 -9.98 -12.07
CA LYS A 122 -4.88 -9.85 -12.28
C LYS A 122 -5.63 -10.60 -11.17
N THR A 123 -6.50 -9.91 -10.47
CA THR A 123 -7.27 -10.44 -9.35
C THR A 123 -8.66 -9.80 -9.29
N SER A 124 -9.51 -10.30 -8.42
CA SER A 124 -10.83 -9.75 -8.15
C SER A 124 -11.14 -9.88 -6.66
N THR A 125 -12.04 -9.03 -6.17
CA THR A 125 -12.53 -9.10 -4.80
C THR A 125 -14.05 -9.21 -4.86
N GLN A 126 -14.58 -10.27 -4.25
CA GLN A 126 -16.02 -10.46 -4.14
C GLN A 126 -16.63 -9.51 -3.10
N GLY A 127 -17.87 -9.07 -3.34
CA GLY A 127 -18.71 -8.48 -2.28
C GLY A 127 -18.91 -6.97 -2.33
N ILE A 128 -18.11 -6.19 -3.07
CA ILE A 128 -18.33 -4.74 -3.20
C ILE A 128 -18.97 -4.45 -4.57
N GLY A 129 -20.25 -4.05 -4.57
CA GLY A 129 -20.94 -3.53 -5.76
C GLY A 129 -21.59 -4.55 -6.70
N GLY A 130 -21.51 -5.86 -6.40
CA GLY A 130 -22.12 -6.92 -7.21
C GLY A 130 -21.33 -7.19 -8.50
N VAL A 131 -20.82 -8.43 -8.61
CA VAL A 131 -19.80 -8.89 -9.59
C VAL A 131 -18.41 -8.32 -9.29
N GLY A 132 -17.46 -9.21 -8.97
CA GLY A 132 -16.09 -8.82 -8.67
C GLY A 132 -15.39 -8.31 -9.92
N ALA A 133 -15.37 -6.99 -10.12
CA ALA A 133 -14.61 -6.36 -11.19
C ALA A 133 -13.14 -6.76 -11.06
N GLU A 134 -12.56 -7.28 -12.15
CA GLU A 134 -11.15 -7.61 -12.19
C GLU A 134 -10.30 -6.34 -12.15
N PHE A 135 -9.17 -6.40 -11.47
CA PHE A 135 -8.17 -5.33 -11.42
C PHE A 135 -6.77 -5.92 -11.32
N ILE A 136 -5.76 -5.10 -11.61
CA ILE A 136 -4.36 -5.42 -11.32
C ILE A 136 -4.04 -4.93 -9.92
N GLY A 137 -3.54 -5.82 -9.06
CA GLY A 137 -3.11 -5.47 -7.72
C GLY A 137 -2.68 -6.69 -6.92
N ASN A 138 -2.52 -6.48 -5.62
CA ASN A 138 -2.09 -7.51 -4.70
C ASN A 138 -3.30 -8.15 -4.02
N ALA A 139 -3.59 -9.41 -4.36
CA ALA A 139 -4.74 -10.14 -3.82
C ALA A 139 -4.67 -10.29 -2.28
N LEU A 140 -3.49 -10.59 -1.75
CA LEU A 140 -3.27 -10.79 -0.32
C LEU A 140 -3.49 -9.49 0.48
N LEU A 141 -2.92 -8.38 0.01
CA LEU A 141 -3.14 -7.08 0.66
C LEU A 141 -4.59 -6.63 0.54
N THR A 142 -5.23 -6.83 -0.62
CA THR A 142 -6.61 -6.37 -0.84
C THR A 142 -7.63 -7.13 0.01
N ASP A 143 -7.27 -8.26 0.62
CA ASP A 143 -8.10 -8.99 1.57
C ASP A 143 -8.15 -8.38 2.99
N TRP A 144 -7.63 -7.16 3.21
CA TRP A 144 -7.50 -6.53 4.53
C TRP A 144 -8.81 -6.26 5.30
N PHE A 145 -9.98 -6.40 4.69
CA PHE A 145 -11.27 -5.96 5.25
C PHE A 145 -12.36 -7.02 5.27
N ASN A 146 -13.30 -6.86 6.19
CA ASN A 146 -14.63 -7.45 6.13
C ASN A 146 -15.61 -6.44 5.53
N TYR A 147 -16.56 -6.91 4.73
CA TYR A 147 -17.60 -6.09 4.12
C TYR A 147 -18.97 -6.41 4.72
N GLN A 148 -19.67 -5.39 5.21
CA GLN A 148 -21.02 -5.50 5.72
C GLN A 148 -21.83 -4.25 5.35
N ILE A 149 -22.88 -4.41 4.53
CA ILE A 149 -23.87 -3.37 4.20
C ILE A 149 -23.22 -2.01 3.84
N GLY A 150 -22.37 -1.99 2.82
CA GLY A 150 -21.68 -0.75 2.37
C GLY A 150 -20.55 -0.27 3.28
N ASN A 151 -20.29 -0.97 4.40
CA ASN A 151 -19.22 -0.66 5.33
C ASN A 151 -18.04 -1.66 5.23
N LEU A 152 -16.82 -1.14 5.31
CA LEU A 152 -15.58 -1.92 5.33
C LEU A 152 -14.92 -1.77 6.70
N THR A 153 -14.72 -2.88 7.40
CA THR A 153 -14.00 -2.91 8.67
C THR A 153 -12.69 -3.66 8.51
N THR A 154 -11.63 -3.19 9.15
CA THR A 154 -10.33 -3.89 9.08
C THR A 154 -10.41 -5.26 9.73
N LYS A 155 -9.82 -6.28 9.10
CA LYS A 155 -9.58 -7.59 9.71
C LYS A 155 -8.42 -7.56 10.72
N GLY A 156 -7.68 -6.45 10.79
CA GLY A 156 -6.53 -6.30 11.66
C GLY A 156 -5.29 -7.07 11.20
N LEU A 157 -5.27 -7.53 9.94
CA LEU A 157 -4.15 -8.29 9.37
C LEU A 157 -2.89 -7.43 9.28
N ILE A 158 -1.75 -8.04 9.61
CA ILE A 158 -0.43 -7.43 9.51
C ILE A 158 0.33 -8.10 8.38
N TYR A 159 0.90 -7.27 7.52
CA TYR A 159 1.63 -7.70 6.34
C TYR A 159 3.08 -7.26 6.43
N ILE A 160 3.96 -8.03 5.82
CA ILE A 160 5.29 -7.58 5.43
C ILE A 160 5.22 -7.16 3.98
N VAL A 161 5.56 -5.90 3.70
CA VAL A 161 5.67 -5.36 2.34
C VAL A 161 7.14 -5.27 1.98
N ARG A 162 7.54 -5.97 0.92
CA ARG A 162 8.89 -5.85 0.35
C ARG A 162 8.92 -4.62 -0.55
N SER A 163 9.97 -3.82 -0.40
CA SER A 163 10.17 -2.62 -1.21
C SER A 163 10.26 -2.97 -2.69
N GLY A 164 9.87 -2.02 -3.56
CA GLY A 164 10.10 -2.12 -5.01
C GLY A 164 11.57 -2.28 -5.40
N ALA A 165 12.50 -1.87 -4.53
CA ALA A 165 13.94 -2.08 -4.75
C ALA A 165 14.45 -3.46 -4.31
N GLY A 166 13.60 -4.29 -3.70
CA GLY A 166 13.91 -5.67 -3.30
C GLY A 166 14.15 -5.86 -1.81
N SER A 167 14.77 -7.00 -1.47
CA SER A 167 14.77 -7.58 -0.12
C SER A 167 15.57 -6.81 0.93
N SER A 168 16.34 -5.77 0.54
CA SER A 168 17.12 -4.93 1.47
C SER A 168 16.28 -3.92 2.26
N SER A 169 14.98 -3.82 1.97
CA SER A 169 14.05 -2.98 2.72
C SER A 169 12.67 -3.61 2.75
N ASN A 170 12.23 -3.97 3.96
CA ASN A 170 10.91 -4.52 4.22
C ASN A 170 10.21 -3.71 5.29
N PHE A 171 8.88 -3.66 5.23
CA PHE A 171 8.07 -2.85 6.13
C PHE A 171 6.93 -3.69 6.69
N ALA A 172 6.73 -3.65 8.00
CA ALA A 172 5.50 -4.11 8.61
C ALA A 172 4.41 -3.08 8.29
N PHE A 173 3.22 -3.56 7.91
CA PHE A 173 2.13 -2.73 7.41
C PHE A 173 0.78 -3.28 7.89
N LYS A 174 -0.13 -2.39 8.30
CA LYS A 174 -1.50 -2.72 8.70
C LYS A 174 -2.45 -1.59 8.33
N ILE A 175 -3.62 -1.90 7.76
CA ILE A 175 -4.71 -0.92 7.64
C ILE A 175 -5.48 -0.82 8.96
N GLU A 176 -5.60 0.40 9.46
CA GLU A 176 -6.30 0.74 10.71
C GLU A 176 -7.71 1.25 10.44
N ASN A 177 -7.92 2.01 9.35
CA ASN A 177 -9.22 2.58 8.99
C ASN A 177 -9.30 2.85 7.48
N TYR A 178 -10.51 3.05 6.97
CA TYR A 178 -10.80 3.32 5.56
C TYR A 178 -11.62 4.59 5.30
N TYR A 179 -12.10 5.24 6.35
CA TYR A 179 -12.97 6.40 6.28
C TYR A 179 -12.26 7.66 6.77
N SER A 180 -12.62 8.80 6.19
CA SER A 180 -12.25 10.12 6.74
C SER A 180 -13.05 10.41 8.02
N ASP A 181 -12.71 11.48 8.72
CA ASP A 181 -13.43 11.90 9.93
C ASP A 181 -14.89 12.31 9.62
N ALA A 182 -15.18 12.68 8.37
CA ALA A 182 -16.53 12.95 7.87
C ALA A 182 -17.28 11.68 7.37
N GLY A 183 -16.70 10.48 7.53
CA GLY A 183 -17.31 9.22 7.09
C GLY A 183 -17.21 8.96 5.58
N THR A 184 -16.47 9.76 4.82
CA THR A 184 -16.24 9.48 3.39
C THR A 184 -15.29 8.30 3.23
N SER A 185 -15.69 7.29 2.46
CA SER A 185 -14.88 6.11 2.12
C SER A 185 -13.62 6.43 1.32
N ALA A 186 -12.67 5.50 1.31
CA ALA A 186 -11.40 5.58 0.58
C ALA A 186 -10.43 6.64 1.09
N TYR A 187 -10.38 6.73 2.42
CA TYR A 187 -9.31 7.39 3.15
C TYR A 187 -8.55 6.35 3.99
N PRO A 188 -7.83 5.39 3.35
CA PRO A 188 -7.06 4.40 4.09
C PRO A 188 -6.10 5.09 5.06
N THR A 189 -6.26 4.75 6.33
CA THR A 189 -5.31 5.05 7.39
C THR A 189 -4.56 3.77 7.70
N PHE A 190 -3.24 3.80 7.62
CA PHE A 190 -2.40 2.64 7.81
C PHE A 190 -1.22 2.94 8.72
N ARG A 191 -0.84 1.93 9.48
CA ARG A 191 0.31 1.93 10.37
C ARG A 191 1.44 1.13 9.73
N TRP A 192 2.66 1.65 9.79
CA TRP A 192 3.81 0.97 9.21
C TRP A 192 5.10 1.26 9.96
N LYS A 193 6.09 0.37 9.80
CA LYS A 193 7.44 0.50 10.36
C LYS A 193 8.43 -0.35 9.57
N LYS A 194 9.66 0.13 9.39
CA LYS A 194 10.73 -0.65 8.74
C LYS A 194 11.17 -1.82 9.63
N LEU A 195 11.43 -2.97 9.02
CA LEU A 195 12.09 -4.11 9.66
C LEU A 195 13.60 -3.86 9.86
N PRO A 196 14.28 -4.64 10.73
CA PRO A 196 15.74 -4.59 10.85
C PRO A 196 16.48 -4.82 9.52
#